data_AF-A0A9P0KK79-F1
#
_entry.id   AF-A0A9P0KK79-F1
#
_cell.length_a   1.000
_cell.length_b   1.000
_cell.length_c   1.000
_cell.angle_alpha   90.00
_cell.angle_beta   90.00
_cell.angle_gamma   90.00
#
_symmetry.space_group_name_H-M   'P 1'
#
loop_
_entity.id
_entity.type
_entity.pdbx_description
1 polymer ?
#
loop_
_entity_poly.entity_id
_entity_poly.type
_entity_poly.pdbx_seq_one_letter_code
_entity_poly.pdbx_strand_id
1 'polypeptide(L)'
;MTSTEEEVHTPERNGSNESVQVIVRCRPLSEKEIQAQCTTVVKMYPSRGVIEVENPKARSENEKNKIFTYDSVYDESSTQQNLYDETVRPLVTSVLEGYNGCVFAYGQTGTGKTYTMEGREGDEIGIIPRVFDQIWAHIARKTGVEFLVSVRYMEIYMEEIRDLLRPKSGKSHDLRENATSGGVTVTNLHSSTCQSTRDMLKAMKAGNHNRSTGATDMNEHSSRSHAIFQISVEMAEPNSESVRVGKLNLVDLAGSERQSKTGATGDRLKEATKINKALSSLGNVIYALAENSAHIPYRDSKLTRLLQDSLGGNSKTIMIANIGPANMNYEETIVTLRYAYRAKSIKNTPVKNEDVKEGKLLALQQEIERLKRMIMEKSNGQFDSTVRDGETEGSEMEDESDKEEKEKKLELGKMEVDELAKKLKTLEKQMVHGGKNIVDSVNENEMKLEQQRAEIAARKKREIEMQQKLELEEETCSELKQVFASLQQQVDFKREKLKRLNNKLQSIRQEIKDNHEVYVKDRQEIEEANDEAAF
;
A
#
# COMPACT_ATOMS: atom_id res chain seq x y z
N MET A 1 -4.67 -46.42 21.90
CA MET A 1 -4.16 -45.03 21.90
C MET A 1 -4.49 -44.44 20.55
N THR A 2 -5.68 -43.86 20.43
CA THR A 2 -6.17 -43.17 19.23
C THR A 2 -5.76 -41.71 19.36
N SER A 3 -4.78 -41.31 18.56
CA SER A 3 -4.34 -39.92 18.41
C SER A 3 -5.38 -39.14 17.62
N THR A 4 -6.08 -38.24 18.29
CA THR A 4 -6.92 -37.21 17.68
C THR A 4 -6.01 -36.18 17.00
N GLU A 5 -6.05 -36.12 15.67
CA GLU A 5 -5.50 -35.01 14.91
C GLU A 5 -6.43 -33.80 15.09
N GLU A 6 -5.90 -32.73 15.69
CA GLU A 6 -6.57 -31.43 15.70
C GLU A 6 -6.51 -30.84 14.27
N GLU A 7 -7.66 -30.82 13.59
CA GLU A 7 -7.82 -30.07 12.34
C GLU A 7 -7.62 -28.58 12.64
N VAL A 8 -6.52 -28.02 12.11
CA VAL A 8 -6.28 -26.58 12.06
C VAL A 8 -7.31 -25.97 11.11
N HIS A 9 -8.38 -25.41 11.69
CA HIS A 9 -9.40 -24.67 10.97
C HIS A 9 -8.77 -23.41 10.35
N THR A 10 -8.50 -23.45 9.05
CA THR A 10 -8.10 -22.25 8.30
C THR A 10 -9.36 -21.44 8.00
N PRO A 11 -9.45 -20.17 8.43
CA PRO A 11 -10.64 -19.37 8.19
C PRO A 11 -10.80 -19.10 6.68
N GLU A 12 -11.97 -19.43 6.13
CA GLU A 12 -12.35 -19.09 4.77
C GLU A 12 -12.32 -17.56 4.60
N ARG A 13 -11.41 -17.06 3.76
CA ARG A 13 -11.26 -15.63 3.46
C ARG A 13 -12.37 -15.17 2.50
N ASN A 14 -13.56 -14.88 3.04
CA ASN A 14 -14.67 -14.25 2.33
C ASN A 14 -14.42 -12.74 2.06
N GLY A 15 -13.35 -12.42 1.32
CA GLY A 15 -13.08 -11.06 0.85
C GLY A 15 -13.42 -10.91 -0.63
N SER A 16 -14.14 -9.85 -1.02
CA SER A 16 -14.29 -9.50 -2.43
C SER A 16 -12.93 -9.09 -3.01
N ASN A 17 -12.52 -9.70 -4.12
CA ASN A 17 -11.27 -9.31 -4.79
C ASN A 17 -11.35 -7.85 -5.26
N GLU A 18 -10.41 -7.03 -4.80
CA GLU A 18 -10.28 -5.61 -5.13
C GLU A 18 -8.96 -5.39 -5.87
N SER A 19 -8.97 -4.64 -6.96
CA SER A 19 -7.73 -4.36 -7.70
C SER A 19 -6.95 -3.22 -7.04
N VAL A 20 -5.62 -3.23 -7.16
CA VAL A 20 -4.79 -2.10 -6.72
C VAL A 20 -5.19 -0.85 -7.51
N GLN A 21 -5.57 0.22 -6.80
CA GLN A 21 -5.91 1.49 -7.42
C GLN A 21 -4.63 2.22 -7.82
N VAL A 22 -4.55 2.68 -9.06
CA VAL A 22 -3.38 3.35 -9.61
C VAL A 22 -3.73 4.77 -10.02
N ILE A 23 -2.99 5.70 -9.45
CA ILE A 23 -3.13 7.13 -9.67
C ILE A 23 -1.83 7.64 -10.28
N VAL A 24 -1.92 8.54 -11.25
CA VAL A 24 -0.74 9.23 -11.76
C VAL A 24 -0.82 10.71 -11.43
N ARG A 25 0.29 11.27 -10.94
CA ARG A 25 0.42 12.69 -10.66
C ARG A 25 1.60 13.28 -11.42
N CYS A 26 1.32 14.27 -12.27
CA CYS A 26 2.35 15.06 -12.92
C CYS A 26 2.52 16.40 -12.21
N ARG A 27 3.76 16.74 -11.84
CA ARG A 27 4.08 18.07 -11.29
C ARG A 27 4.27 19.10 -12.41
N PRO A 28 4.21 20.41 -12.14
CA PRO A 28 4.68 21.42 -13.08
C PRO A 28 6.18 21.25 -13.37
N LEU A 29 6.67 21.92 -14.43
CA LEU A 29 8.11 22.04 -14.70
C LEU A 29 8.84 22.65 -13.50
N SER A 30 9.96 22.05 -13.13
CA SER A 30 10.84 22.55 -12.07
C SER A 30 11.70 23.70 -12.58
N GLU A 31 12.20 24.54 -11.67
CA GLU A 31 13.10 25.65 -12.01
C GLU A 31 14.32 25.17 -12.81
N LYS A 32 14.89 24.01 -12.46
CA LYS A 32 16.02 23.41 -13.19
C LYS A 32 15.65 23.02 -14.63
N GLU A 33 14.46 22.48 -14.84
CA GLU A 33 13.98 22.12 -16.18
C GLU A 33 13.66 23.38 -17.01
N ILE A 34 13.11 24.42 -16.40
CA ILE A 34 12.86 25.71 -17.05
C ILE A 34 14.20 26.37 -17.46
N GLN A 35 15.19 26.39 -16.57
CA GLN A 35 16.54 26.89 -16.85
C GLN A 35 17.24 26.09 -17.95
N ALA A 36 17.02 24.77 -18.00
CA ALA A 36 17.52 23.90 -19.06
C ALA A 36 16.71 23.99 -20.37
N GLN A 37 15.73 24.90 -20.46
CA GLN A 37 14.85 25.08 -21.62
C GLN A 37 14.14 23.80 -22.06
N CYS A 38 13.78 22.94 -21.08
CA CYS A 38 13.02 21.73 -21.36
C CYS A 38 11.59 22.06 -21.83
N THR A 39 11.07 21.22 -22.71
CA THR A 39 9.67 21.29 -23.16
C THR A 39 8.82 20.26 -22.43
N THR A 40 7.54 20.57 -22.23
CA THR A 40 6.56 19.62 -21.71
C THR A 40 6.20 18.59 -22.78
N VAL A 41 6.37 17.31 -22.47
CA VAL A 41 6.00 16.17 -23.34
C VAL A 41 4.81 15.38 -22.80
N VAL A 42 4.30 15.74 -21.63
CA VAL A 42 3.16 15.05 -20.99
C VAL A 42 1.93 15.93 -21.11
N LYS A 43 0.86 15.38 -21.67
CA LYS A 43 -0.49 15.97 -21.65
C LYS A 43 -1.40 15.08 -20.83
N MET A 44 -2.14 15.69 -19.91
CA MET A 44 -3.06 14.97 -19.03
C MET A 44 -4.50 15.40 -19.30
N TYR A 45 -5.40 14.44 -19.22
CA TYR A 45 -6.84 14.66 -19.33
C TYR A 45 -7.53 14.07 -18.08
N PRO A 46 -7.53 14.81 -16.94
CA PRO A 46 -8.07 14.35 -15.65
C PRO A 46 -9.46 13.74 -15.72
N SER A 47 -10.40 14.40 -16.40
CA SER A 47 -11.80 13.93 -16.56
C SER A 47 -11.94 12.58 -17.25
N ARG A 48 -10.91 12.13 -17.98
CA ARG A 48 -10.89 10.85 -18.70
C ARG A 48 -9.96 9.83 -18.07
N GLY A 49 -9.14 10.22 -17.09
CA GLY A 49 -8.06 9.37 -16.57
C GLY A 49 -6.98 9.05 -17.61
N VAL A 50 -6.81 9.90 -18.64
CA VAL A 50 -5.92 9.65 -19.79
C VAL A 50 -4.66 10.50 -19.69
N ILE A 51 -3.52 9.92 -20.08
CA ILE A 51 -2.23 10.59 -20.21
C ILE A 51 -1.69 10.32 -21.60
N GLU A 52 -1.19 11.35 -22.26
CA GLU A 52 -0.52 11.27 -23.55
C GLU A 52 0.91 11.77 -23.38
N VAL A 53 1.88 10.94 -23.77
CA VAL A 53 3.30 11.25 -23.68
C VAL A 53 3.89 11.29 -25.08
N GLU A 54 4.37 12.47 -25.48
CA GLU A 54 5.02 12.70 -26.76
C GLU A 54 6.48 12.26 -26.71
N ASN A 55 6.88 11.43 -27.66
CA ASN A 55 8.24 10.95 -27.80
C ASN A 55 9.10 11.97 -28.57
N PRO A 56 10.05 12.65 -27.91
CA PRO A 56 10.87 13.67 -28.56
C PRO A 56 11.83 13.09 -29.62
N LYS A 57 11.98 11.77 -29.69
CA LYS A 57 12.89 11.06 -30.60
C LYS A 57 12.14 10.20 -31.64
N ALA A 58 10.83 10.34 -31.76
CA ALA A 58 10.02 9.53 -32.66
C ALA A 58 10.51 9.61 -34.12
N ARG A 59 10.62 8.46 -34.78
CA ARG A 59 11.01 8.38 -36.20
C ARG A 59 9.84 8.09 -37.14
N SER A 60 8.69 7.75 -36.57
CA SER A 60 7.43 7.48 -37.28
C SER A 60 6.24 8.06 -36.52
N GLU A 61 5.10 8.25 -37.20
CA GLU A 61 3.88 8.75 -36.54
C GLU A 61 3.37 7.80 -35.45
N ASN A 62 3.53 6.49 -35.62
CA ASN A 62 3.10 5.49 -34.63
C ASN A 62 3.94 5.51 -33.35
N GLU A 63 5.19 5.98 -33.39
CA GLU A 63 6.05 6.13 -32.21
C GLU A 63 5.87 7.47 -31.49
N LYS A 64 5.08 8.38 -32.08
CA LYS A 64 5.05 9.78 -31.68
C LYS A 64 4.37 9.98 -30.33
N ASN A 65 3.21 9.37 -30.11
CA ASN A 65 2.44 9.57 -28.89
C ASN A 65 2.12 8.22 -28.25
N LYS A 66 2.43 8.09 -26.96
CA LYS A 66 2.01 6.94 -26.14
C LYS A 66 0.89 7.36 -25.22
N ILE A 67 -0.19 6.58 -25.20
CA ILE A 67 -1.40 6.92 -24.44
C ILE A 67 -1.59 5.91 -23.31
N PHE A 68 -1.74 6.40 -22.08
CA PHE A 68 -1.94 5.62 -20.86
C PHE A 68 -3.28 5.95 -20.19
N THR A 69 -3.90 4.98 -19.51
CA THR A 69 -5.17 5.17 -18.78
C THR A 69 -5.12 4.55 -17.39
N TYR A 70 -5.53 5.33 -16.39
CA TYR A 70 -5.48 4.96 -14.97
C TYR A 70 -6.82 5.23 -14.28
N ASP A 71 -6.90 4.91 -12.99
CA ASP A 71 -8.10 5.13 -12.19
C ASP A 71 -8.32 6.63 -11.95
N SER A 72 -7.24 7.39 -11.75
CA SER A 72 -7.27 8.86 -11.68
C SER A 72 -5.96 9.46 -12.16
N VAL A 73 -6.01 10.65 -12.76
CA VAL A 73 -4.82 11.39 -13.19
C VAL A 73 -4.90 12.84 -12.73
N TYR A 74 -3.80 13.33 -12.16
CA TYR A 74 -3.67 14.67 -11.58
C TYR A 74 -2.59 15.44 -12.31
N ASP A 75 -2.96 16.55 -12.92
CA ASP A 75 -2.07 17.46 -13.66
C ASP A 75 -1.45 18.53 -12.75
N GLU A 76 -0.74 19.48 -13.34
CA GLU A 76 -0.07 20.56 -12.62
C GLU A 76 -1.02 21.52 -11.88
N SER A 77 -2.31 21.54 -12.25
CA SER A 77 -3.34 22.36 -11.60
C SER A 77 -3.92 21.69 -10.35
N SER A 78 -3.68 20.40 -10.18
CA SER A 78 -4.27 19.58 -9.13
C SER A 78 -3.61 19.83 -7.77
N THR A 79 -4.41 20.19 -6.76
CA THR A 79 -3.92 20.49 -5.41
C THR A 79 -3.71 19.23 -4.57
N GLN A 80 -2.97 19.37 -3.46
CA GLN A 80 -2.81 18.32 -2.44
C GLN A 80 -4.16 17.87 -1.85
N GLN A 81 -5.10 18.82 -1.69
CA GLN A 81 -6.43 18.56 -1.16
C GLN A 81 -7.26 17.72 -2.13
N ASN A 82 -7.27 18.05 -3.42
CA ASN A 82 -8.03 17.31 -4.43
C ASN A 82 -7.61 15.84 -4.47
N LEU A 83 -6.30 15.58 -4.55
CA LEU A 83 -5.77 14.22 -4.54
C LEU A 83 -6.21 13.47 -3.27
N TYR A 84 -6.09 14.09 -2.10
CA TYR A 84 -6.45 13.46 -0.84
C TYR A 84 -7.95 13.11 -0.77
N ASP A 85 -8.82 14.06 -1.08
CA ASP A 85 -10.27 13.91 -0.93
C ASP A 85 -10.86 12.89 -1.88
N GLU A 86 -10.40 12.87 -3.11
CA GLU A 86 -10.94 11.99 -4.15
C GLU A 86 -10.44 10.55 -4.01
N THR A 87 -9.22 10.34 -3.53
CA THR A 87 -8.57 9.01 -3.61
C THR A 87 -8.16 8.41 -2.27
N VAL A 88 -7.57 9.19 -1.37
CA VAL A 88 -7.01 8.65 -0.12
C VAL A 88 -8.04 8.64 1.01
N ARG A 89 -8.92 9.64 1.07
CA ARG A 89 -9.95 9.76 2.10
C ARG A 89 -10.83 8.50 2.21
N PRO A 90 -11.32 7.87 1.13
CA PRO A 90 -12.09 6.62 1.21
C PRO A 90 -11.27 5.46 1.80
N LEU A 91 -9.99 5.35 1.45
CA LEU A 91 -9.10 4.32 1.99
C LEU A 91 -8.94 4.49 3.51
N VAL A 92 -8.72 5.71 3.99
CA VAL A 92 -8.60 5.99 5.43
C VAL A 92 -9.89 5.64 6.17
N THR A 93 -11.05 5.88 5.57
CA THR A 93 -12.33 5.43 6.12
C THR A 93 -12.39 3.91 6.25
N SER A 94 -11.95 3.14 5.23
CA SER A 94 -11.86 1.67 5.35
C SER A 94 -10.88 1.23 6.45
N VAL A 95 -9.76 1.93 6.65
CA VAL A 95 -8.85 1.63 7.77
C VAL A 95 -9.54 1.84 9.12
N LEU A 96 -10.33 2.91 9.25
CA LEU A 96 -11.13 3.19 10.45
C LEU A 96 -12.31 2.23 10.63
N GLU A 97 -12.58 1.37 9.65
CA GLU A 97 -13.49 0.23 9.79
C GLU A 97 -12.75 -1.05 10.18
N GLY A 98 -11.41 -1.07 10.18
CA GLY A 98 -10.60 -2.23 10.56
C GLY A 98 -9.91 -2.94 9.40
N TYR A 99 -9.91 -2.37 8.19
CA TYR A 99 -9.14 -2.92 7.07
C TYR A 99 -7.65 -2.52 7.15
N ASN A 100 -6.80 -3.31 6.48
CA ASN A 100 -5.45 -2.86 6.14
C ASN A 100 -5.49 -1.95 4.91
N GLY A 101 -4.78 -0.84 4.97
CA GLY A 101 -4.60 0.13 3.91
C GLY A 101 -3.13 0.35 3.59
N CYS A 102 -2.82 0.62 2.34
CA CYS A 102 -1.48 0.99 1.89
C CYS A 102 -1.56 2.10 0.84
N VAL A 103 -0.79 3.17 1.03
CA VAL A 103 -0.54 4.18 0.00
C VAL A 103 0.96 4.24 -0.21
N PHE A 104 1.42 4.04 -1.45
CA PHE A 104 2.83 4.17 -1.77
C PHE A 104 3.06 5.09 -2.97
N ALA A 105 4.00 6.03 -2.81
CA ALA A 105 4.45 6.92 -3.86
C ALA A 105 5.66 6.32 -4.60
N TYR A 106 5.60 6.27 -5.93
CA TYR A 106 6.60 5.68 -6.80
C TYR A 106 6.94 6.62 -7.97
N GLY A 107 8.20 6.61 -8.42
CA GLY A 107 8.67 7.40 -9.55
C GLY A 107 10.11 7.87 -9.39
N GLN A 108 10.62 8.54 -10.41
CA GLN A 108 12.00 9.07 -10.42
C GLN A 108 12.23 10.10 -9.29
N THR A 109 13.47 10.26 -8.85
CA THR A 109 13.87 11.34 -7.95
C THR A 109 13.46 12.71 -8.50
N GLY A 110 12.90 13.55 -7.61
CA GLY A 110 12.45 14.89 -7.99
C GLY A 110 11.10 14.93 -8.74
N THR A 111 10.38 13.82 -8.93
CA THR A 111 9.03 13.85 -9.53
C THR A 111 7.91 14.20 -8.54
N GLY A 112 8.22 14.32 -7.25
CA GLY A 112 7.26 14.78 -6.23
C GLY A 112 6.67 13.71 -5.31
N LYS A 113 7.35 12.57 -5.13
CA LYS A 113 6.96 11.51 -4.17
C LYS A 113 6.80 12.05 -2.74
N THR A 114 7.88 12.56 -2.15
CA THR A 114 7.87 13.15 -0.80
C THR A 114 6.94 14.37 -0.72
N TYR A 115 6.85 15.20 -1.77
CA TYR A 115 5.86 16.29 -1.82
C TYR A 115 4.42 15.77 -1.77
N THR A 116 4.12 14.65 -2.41
CA THR A 116 2.79 14.03 -2.35
C THR A 116 2.50 13.45 -0.97
N MET A 117 3.48 12.75 -0.38
CA MET A 117 3.31 12.06 0.90
C MET A 117 3.33 13.03 2.10
N GLU A 118 4.31 13.92 2.18
CA GLU A 118 4.52 14.82 3.32
C GLU A 118 4.04 16.25 3.02
N GLY A 119 4.28 16.71 1.79
CA GLY A 119 3.94 18.07 1.37
C GLY A 119 4.86 19.14 1.95
N ARG A 120 4.35 20.36 1.96
CA ARG A 120 4.98 21.55 2.57
C ARG A 120 4.05 22.14 3.62
N GLU A 121 4.54 23.12 4.37
CA GLU A 121 3.71 23.83 5.34
C GLU A 121 2.63 24.67 4.65
N GLY A 122 1.59 25.08 5.39
CA GLY A 122 0.45 25.82 4.85
C GLY A 122 -0.56 24.93 4.12
N ASP A 123 -1.10 25.40 3.00
CA ASP A 123 -2.13 24.68 2.24
C ASP A 123 -1.57 23.51 1.41
N GLU A 124 -0.24 23.40 1.34
CA GLU A 124 0.48 22.38 0.58
C GLU A 124 0.80 21.10 1.38
N ILE A 125 0.16 20.89 2.53
CA ILE A 125 0.35 19.67 3.33
C ILE A 125 -0.03 18.42 2.53
N GLY A 126 0.77 17.37 2.65
CA GLY A 126 0.63 16.13 1.89
C GLY A 126 -0.37 15.14 2.49
N ILE A 127 -0.32 13.92 2.00
CA ILE A 127 -1.22 12.84 2.42
C ILE A 127 -1.08 12.53 3.92
N ILE A 128 0.14 12.30 4.40
CA ILE A 128 0.42 11.86 5.78
C ILE A 128 -0.20 12.80 6.84
N PRO A 129 0.07 14.11 6.84
CA PRO A 129 -0.57 15.02 7.80
C PRO A 129 -2.10 15.06 7.68
N ARG A 130 -2.66 14.98 6.47
CA ARG A 130 -4.12 14.94 6.25
C ARG A 130 -4.77 13.67 6.80
N VAL A 131 -4.08 12.53 6.70
CA VAL A 131 -4.49 11.27 7.34
C VAL A 131 -4.64 11.46 8.85
N PHE A 132 -3.67 12.13 9.49
CA PHE A 132 -3.71 12.37 10.94
C PHE A 132 -4.97 13.16 11.33
N ASP A 133 -5.27 14.24 10.59
CA ASP A 133 -6.46 15.05 10.81
C ASP A 133 -7.75 14.26 10.61
N GLN A 134 -7.84 13.43 9.55
CA GLN A 134 -9.02 12.61 9.31
C GLN A 134 -9.25 11.58 10.42
N ILE A 135 -8.20 10.89 10.89
CA ILE A 135 -8.33 9.89 11.97
C ILE A 135 -8.87 10.57 13.23
N TRP A 136 -8.34 11.74 13.61
CA TRP A 136 -8.77 12.41 14.83
C TRP A 136 -10.14 13.05 14.70
N ALA A 137 -10.48 13.58 13.52
CA ALA A 137 -11.84 14.03 13.23
C ALA A 137 -12.86 12.89 13.32
N HIS A 138 -12.48 11.66 12.92
CA HIS A 138 -13.33 10.49 13.07
C HIS A 138 -13.50 10.10 14.55
N ILE A 139 -12.39 9.99 15.30
CA ILE A 139 -12.40 9.66 16.74
C ILE A 139 -13.27 10.66 17.51
N ALA A 140 -13.14 11.96 17.25
CA ALA A 140 -13.91 13.00 17.93
C ALA A 140 -15.43 12.94 17.66
N ARG A 141 -15.85 12.35 16.54
CA ARG A 141 -17.27 12.24 16.14
C ARG A 141 -17.90 10.92 16.55
N LYS A 142 -17.10 9.88 16.81
CA LYS A 142 -17.60 8.53 17.12
C LYS A 142 -17.76 8.35 18.61
N THR A 143 -18.98 8.07 19.07
CA THR A 143 -19.31 7.76 20.46
C THR A 143 -19.41 6.25 20.67
N GLY A 144 -19.16 5.77 21.90
CA GLY A 144 -19.33 4.35 22.26
C GLY A 144 -18.26 3.41 21.71
N VAL A 145 -17.15 3.94 21.19
CA VAL A 145 -15.98 3.19 20.73
C VAL A 145 -14.75 3.78 21.41
N GLU A 146 -13.92 2.92 22.00
CA GLU A 146 -12.61 3.27 22.51
C GLU A 146 -11.55 3.06 21.44
N PHE A 147 -10.63 4.01 21.32
CA PHE A 147 -9.58 4.00 20.30
C PHE A 147 -8.20 4.00 20.95
N LEU A 148 -7.30 3.15 20.44
CA LEU A 148 -5.87 3.22 20.72
C LEU A 148 -5.13 3.39 19.40
N VAL A 149 -4.43 4.51 19.25
CA VAL A 149 -3.66 4.79 18.05
C VAL A 149 -2.17 4.73 18.36
N SER A 150 -1.47 3.95 17.56
CA SER A 150 -0.02 3.79 17.64
C SER A 150 0.62 4.04 16.27
N VAL A 151 1.76 4.71 16.28
CA VAL A 151 2.57 4.95 15.08
C VAL A 151 3.93 4.27 15.17
N ARG A 152 4.43 3.85 14.01
CA ARG A 152 5.81 3.40 13.81
C ARG A 152 6.36 4.12 12.60
N TYR A 153 7.64 4.46 12.62
CA TYR A 153 8.28 5.09 11.46
C TYR A 153 9.65 4.46 11.24
N MET A 154 9.87 3.95 10.04
CA MET A 154 11.10 3.26 9.67
C MET A 154 11.61 3.68 8.30
N GLU A 155 12.91 3.49 8.09
CA GLU A 155 13.51 3.54 6.78
C GLU A 155 14.14 2.19 6.41
N ILE A 156 14.11 1.88 5.11
CA ILE A 156 14.89 0.81 4.51
C ILE A 156 15.99 1.46 3.68
N TYR A 157 17.23 1.30 4.12
CA TYR A 157 18.41 1.83 3.44
C TYR A 157 19.45 0.72 3.29
N MET A 158 19.89 0.47 2.06
CA MET A 158 20.83 -0.63 1.73
C MET A 158 20.40 -2.02 2.24
N GLU A 159 19.10 -2.36 2.17
CA GLU A 159 18.52 -3.59 2.73
C GLU A 159 18.63 -3.71 4.26
N GLU A 160 18.87 -2.60 4.97
CA GLU A 160 18.79 -2.55 6.43
C GLU A 160 17.60 -1.72 6.89
N ILE A 161 16.88 -2.23 7.89
CA ILE A 161 15.73 -1.56 8.49
C ILE A 161 16.24 -0.74 9.67
N ARG A 162 15.89 0.54 9.70
CA ARG A 162 16.22 1.45 10.80
C ARG A 162 14.96 2.07 11.36
N ASP A 163 14.89 2.13 12.68
CA ASP A 163 13.83 2.83 13.40
C ASP A 163 14.09 4.34 13.40
N LEU A 164 13.20 5.10 12.76
CA LEU A 164 13.31 6.56 12.69
C LEU A 164 12.81 7.25 13.96
N LEU A 165 12.03 6.59 14.82
CA LEU A 165 11.58 7.17 16.09
C LEU A 165 12.58 6.92 17.22
N ARG A 166 13.35 5.82 17.14
CA ARG A 166 14.43 5.49 18.10
C ARG A 166 15.67 4.91 17.40
N PRO A 167 16.48 5.75 16.71
CA PRO A 167 17.63 5.28 15.93
C PRO A 167 18.76 4.64 16.75
N LYS A 168 18.84 4.91 18.06
CA LYS A 168 19.90 4.40 18.96
C LYS A 168 19.45 3.22 19.83
N SER A 169 18.57 2.36 19.31
CA SER A 169 18.04 1.22 20.07
C SER A 169 19.08 0.15 20.40
N GLY A 170 20.15 0.06 19.61
CA GLY A 170 21.20 -0.97 19.72
C GLY A 170 20.72 -2.39 19.37
N LYS A 171 19.49 -2.54 18.88
CA LYS A 171 18.87 -3.83 18.54
C LYS A 171 18.71 -3.97 17.02
N SER A 172 18.89 -5.18 16.52
CA SER A 172 18.57 -5.51 15.12
C SER A 172 17.06 -5.46 14.88
N HIS A 173 16.68 -5.01 13.68
CA HIS A 173 15.31 -4.97 13.19
C HIS A 173 15.16 -5.97 12.04
N ASP A 174 14.51 -7.09 12.34
CA ASP A 174 14.37 -8.22 11.42
C ASP A 174 12.91 -8.48 11.06
N LEU A 175 12.69 -9.05 9.89
CA LEU A 175 11.36 -9.39 9.41
C LEU A 175 10.92 -10.76 9.93
N ARG A 176 9.75 -10.80 10.57
CA ARG A 176 9.08 -12.02 11.02
C ARG A 176 7.68 -12.12 10.45
N GLU A 177 7.30 -13.33 10.10
CA GLU A 177 5.93 -13.66 9.74
C GLU A 177 5.11 -13.78 11.03
N ASN A 178 3.98 -13.10 11.08
CA ASN A 178 3.06 -13.18 12.21
C ASN A 178 2.22 -14.45 12.04
N ALA A 179 2.36 -15.39 12.98
CA ALA A 179 1.66 -16.68 12.94
C ALA A 179 0.14 -16.56 12.97
N THR A 180 -0.40 -15.52 13.63
CA THR A 180 -1.85 -15.33 13.85
C THR A 180 -2.52 -14.57 12.70
N SER A 181 -1.86 -13.55 12.15
CA SER A 181 -2.44 -12.71 11.08
C SER A 181 -1.89 -13.01 9.68
N GLY A 182 -0.89 -13.88 9.55
CA GLY A 182 -0.22 -14.22 8.29
C GLY A 182 0.63 -13.09 7.68
N GLY A 183 0.60 -11.88 8.26
CA GLY A 183 1.31 -10.71 7.75
C GLY A 183 2.75 -10.59 8.22
N VAL A 184 3.56 -9.80 7.51
CA VAL A 184 4.98 -9.58 7.84
C VAL A 184 5.14 -8.41 8.81
N THR A 185 5.89 -8.60 9.89
CA THR A 185 6.14 -7.58 10.93
C THR A 185 7.63 -7.39 11.17
N VAL A 186 8.02 -6.19 11.61
CA VAL A 186 9.41 -5.88 11.99
C VAL A 186 9.59 -6.05 13.48
N THR A 187 10.63 -6.79 13.88
CA THR A 187 10.98 -6.96 15.29
C THR A 187 11.62 -5.70 15.87
N ASN A 188 11.41 -5.49 17.17
CA ASN A 188 12.04 -4.42 17.94
C ASN A 188 11.76 -3.00 17.44
N LEU A 189 10.81 -2.79 16.51
CA LEU A 189 10.46 -1.47 16.01
C LEU A 189 9.64 -0.70 17.05
N HIS A 190 10.07 0.51 17.38
CA HIS A 190 9.41 1.34 18.37
C HIS A 190 8.00 1.72 17.93
N SER A 191 7.04 1.48 18.83
CA SER A 191 5.64 1.86 18.68
C SER A 191 5.36 3.00 19.65
N SER A 192 5.00 4.17 19.12
CA SER A 192 4.64 5.34 19.91
C SER A 192 3.12 5.50 19.93
N THR A 193 2.52 5.51 21.12
CA THR A 193 1.09 5.79 21.28
C THR A 193 0.85 7.29 21.15
N CYS A 194 -0.15 7.68 20.35
CA CYS A 194 -0.49 9.08 20.11
C CYS A 194 -1.86 9.42 20.71
N GLN A 195 -1.98 10.61 21.31
CA GLN A 195 -3.23 11.10 21.91
C GLN A 195 -3.82 12.28 21.14
N SER A 196 -3.04 12.88 20.22
CA SER A 196 -3.44 14.03 19.41
C SER A 196 -2.83 13.95 18.01
N THR A 197 -3.44 14.60 17.02
CA THR A 197 -2.81 14.89 15.72
C THR A 197 -1.42 15.51 15.92
N ARG A 198 -1.27 16.39 16.91
CA ARG A 198 0.00 17.04 17.25
C ARG A 198 1.08 16.03 17.63
N ASP A 199 0.75 14.94 18.31
CA ASP A 199 1.72 13.91 18.69
C ASP A 199 2.18 13.11 17.47
N MET A 200 1.25 12.79 16.55
CA MET A 200 1.60 12.15 15.28
C MET A 200 2.51 13.04 14.41
N LEU A 201 2.19 14.33 14.32
CA LEU A 201 3.03 15.31 13.63
C LEU A 201 4.42 15.43 14.26
N LYS A 202 4.52 15.43 15.60
CA LYS A 202 5.81 15.42 16.30
C LYS A 202 6.62 14.16 15.97
N ALA A 203 5.99 12.98 15.97
CA ALA A 203 6.65 11.72 15.62
C ALA A 203 7.15 11.73 14.17
N MET A 204 6.34 12.22 13.23
CA MET A 204 6.73 12.41 11.83
C MET A 204 7.92 13.37 11.70
N LYS A 205 7.86 14.56 12.29
CA LYS A 205 8.96 15.55 12.26
C LYS A 205 10.25 15.01 12.88
N ALA A 206 10.15 14.30 14.01
CA ALA A 206 11.30 13.66 14.64
C ALA A 206 11.92 12.57 13.74
N GLY A 207 11.10 11.73 13.14
CA GLY A 207 11.59 10.71 12.21
C GLY A 207 12.23 11.28 10.95
N ASN A 208 11.67 12.36 10.39
CA ASN A 208 12.25 13.07 9.25
C ASN A 208 13.61 13.70 9.60
N HIS A 209 13.73 14.27 10.81
CA HIS A 209 15.00 14.79 11.31
C HIS A 209 16.05 13.68 11.45
N ASN A 210 15.66 12.51 11.97
CA ASN A 210 16.56 11.35 12.09
C ASN A 210 16.94 10.77 10.71
N ARG A 211 16.00 10.73 9.76
CA ARG A 211 16.24 10.34 8.36
C ARG A 211 17.24 11.27 7.67
N SER A 212 17.21 12.56 8.01
CA SER A 212 18.09 13.58 7.43
C SER A 212 19.48 13.59 8.07
N THR A 213 19.57 13.45 9.40
CA THR A 213 20.86 13.47 10.15
C THR A 213 21.70 12.21 9.95
N GLY A 214 21.08 11.09 9.56
CA GLY A 214 21.79 9.90 9.08
C GLY A 214 22.49 10.10 7.72
N ALA A 215 22.17 11.19 7.00
CA ALA A 215 22.89 11.59 5.81
C ALA A 215 24.17 12.33 6.25
N THR A 216 25.33 11.73 6.02
CA THR A 216 26.58 12.49 6.01
C THR A 216 26.47 13.62 4.97
N ASP A 217 27.13 14.75 5.22
CA ASP A 217 27.07 16.11 4.58
C ASP A 217 27.10 16.22 3.02
N MET A 218 26.81 15.16 2.26
CA MET A 218 26.99 15.11 0.81
C MET A 218 25.89 14.39 -0.01
N ASN A 219 24.69 14.07 0.50
CA ASN A 219 23.64 13.42 -0.34
C ASN A 219 22.19 13.86 -0.04
N GLU A 220 21.39 13.96 -1.10
CA GLU A 220 19.92 14.04 -1.09
C GLU A 220 19.32 12.67 -0.68
N HIS A 221 19.41 12.32 0.61
CA HIS A 221 19.14 10.97 1.15
C HIS A 221 17.71 10.45 0.92
N SER A 222 16.70 11.33 0.79
CA SER A 222 15.31 10.93 0.49
C SER A 222 15.16 10.18 -0.84
N SER A 223 16.06 10.41 -1.80
CA SER A 223 16.11 9.69 -3.07
C SER A 223 16.61 8.25 -2.96
N ARG A 224 17.19 7.87 -1.81
CA ARG A 224 18.00 6.66 -1.65
C ARG A 224 17.55 5.71 -0.54
N SER A 225 16.59 6.12 0.30
CA SER A 225 15.96 5.24 1.28
C SER A 225 14.45 5.22 1.11
N HIS A 226 13.84 4.06 1.37
CA HIS A 226 12.39 3.93 1.41
C HIS A 226 11.91 4.26 2.81
N ALA A 227 11.00 5.21 2.97
CA ALA A 227 10.40 5.53 4.26
C ALA A 227 9.00 4.94 4.37
N ILE A 228 8.69 4.33 5.51
CA ILE A 228 7.39 3.70 5.77
C ILE A 228 6.87 4.21 7.12
N PHE A 229 5.83 5.03 7.07
CA PHE A 229 5.09 5.48 8.25
C PHE A 229 3.87 4.58 8.43
N GLN A 230 3.84 3.82 9.52
CA GLN A 230 2.75 2.90 9.83
C GLN A 230 1.88 3.47 10.94
N ILE A 231 0.57 3.44 10.72
CA ILE A 231 -0.45 3.82 11.71
C ILE A 231 -1.28 2.59 12.02
N SER A 232 -1.46 2.30 13.31
CA SER A 232 -2.34 1.24 13.80
C SER A 232 -3.44 1.89 14.63
N VAL A 233 -4.69 1.60 14.29
CA VAL A 233 -5.89 2.07 14.99
C VAL A 233 -6.61 0.85 15.54
N GLU A 234 -6.48 0.61 16.85
CA GLU A 234 -7.25 -0.40 17.56
C GLU A 234 -8.56 0.23 18.05
N MET A 235 -9.67 -0.49 17.89
CA MET A 235 -11.02 -0.02 18.18
C MET A 235 -11.76 -1.09 18.98
N ALA A 236 -12.18 -0.75 20.19
CA ALA A 236 -12.98 -1.63 21.04
C ALA A 236 -14.32 -0.98 21.34
N GLU A 237 -15.40 -1.75 21.20
CA GLU A 237 -16.72 -1.36 21.69
C GLU A 237 -16.91 -1.98 23.08
N PRO A 238 -17.42 -1.26 24.10
CA PRO A 238 -17.50 -1.75 25.48
C PRO A 238 -18.21 -3.10 25.67
N ASN A 239 -19.11 -3.46 24.74
CA ASN A 239 -19.90 -4.69 24.78
C ASN A 239 -19.47 -5.72 23.72
N SER A 240 -18.35 -5.49 23.03
CA SER A 240 -17.82 -6.41 22.03
C SER A 240 -16.64 -7.19 22.61
N GLU A 241 -16.69 -8.52 22.50
CA GLU A 241 -15.53 -9.36 22.81
C GLU A 241 -14.43 -9.25 21.75
N SER A 242 -14.70 -8.60 20.62
CA SER A 242 -13.72 -8.40 19.54
C SER A 242 -13.20 -6.96 19.46
N VAL A 243 -11.91 -6.85 19.11
CA VAL A 243 -11.22 -5.59 18.79
C VAL A 243 -10.99 -5.53 17.30
N ARG A 244 -11.40 -4.41 16.69
CA ARG A 244 -11.08 -4.10 15.30
C ARG A 244 -9.73 -3.44 15.20
N VAL A 245 -8.91 -3.85 14.23
CA VAL A 245 -7.57 -3.28 14.04
C VAL A 245 -7.39 -2.79 12.61
N GLY A 246 -7.44 -1.48 12.43
CA GLY A 246 -7.03 -0.84 11.18
C GLY A 246 -5.52 -0.65 11.13
N LYS A 247 -4.87 -0.99 10.02
CA LYS A 247 -3.44 -0.69 9.80
C LYS A 247 -3.29 0.09 8.51
N LEU A 248 -2.57 1.20 8.54
CA LEU A 248 -2.29 2.02 7.35
C LEU A 248 -0.79 2.18 7.18
N ASN A 249 -0.28 1.72 6.04
CA ASN A 249 1.09 1.95 5.60
C ASN A 249 1.13 3.14 4.64
N LEU A 250 1.92 4.16 4.96
CA LEU A 250 2.18 5.32 4.12
C LEU A 250 3.65 5.29 3.70
N VAL A 251 3.91 5.05 2.42
CA VAL A 251 5.22 4.68 1.91
C VAL A 251 5.74 5.71 0.91
N ASP A 252 6.92 6.25 1.17
CA ASP A 252 7.69 7.10 0.27
C ASP A 252 8.89 6.31 -0.24
N LEU A 253 8.82 5.82 -1.48
CA LEU A 253 9.88 4.98 -2.06
C LEU A 253 11.07 5.83 -2.52
N ALA A 254 12.25 5.21 -2.59
CA ALA A 254 13.42 5.76 -3.26
C ALA A 254 13.15 6.04 -4.77
N GLY A 255 14.04 6.81 -5.40
CA GLY A 255 13.97 7.12 -6.82
C GLY A 255 14.11 5.89 -7.72
N SER A 256 13.26 5.78 -8.74
CA SER A 256 13.24 4.66 -9.70
C SER A 256 14.24 4.79 -10.86
N GLU A 257 15.03 5.86 -10.91
CA GLU A 257 15.95 6.10 -12.01
C GLU A 257 17.08 5.07 -12.12
N ARG A 258 17.47 4.80 -13.37
CA ARG A 258 18.57 3.86 -13.67
C ARG A 258 19.93 4.42 -13.27
N GLN A 259 20.78 3.53 -12.75
CA GLN A 259 22.16 3.84 -12.32
C GLN A 259 23.02 4.51 -13.39
N SER A 260 22.78 4.21 -14.67
CA SER A 260 23.57 4.77 -15.78
C SER A 260 23.49 6.30 -15.87
N LYS A 261 22.47 6.92 -15.25
CA LYS A 261 22.31 8.39 -15.21
C LYS A 261 22.95 9.05 -14.00
N THR A 262 23.34 8.30 -12.96
CA THR A 262 23.82 8.89 -11.70
C THR A 262 25.32 9.14 -11.66
N GLY A 263 26.09 8.58 -12.59
CA GLY A 263 27.55 8.76 -12.67
C GLY A 263 28.31 8.28 -11.41
N ALA A 264 27.69 7.44 -10.59
CA ALA A 264 28.21 7.05 -9.28
C ALA A 264 29.40 6.08 -9.38
N THR A 265 30.47 6.33 -8.62
CA THR A 265 31.67 5.49 -8.54
C THR A 265 31.95 5.02 -7.10
N GLY A 266 32.68 3.91 -6.95
CA GLY A 266 33.11 3.39 -5.63
C GLY A 266 31.96 2.93 -4.74
N ASP A 267 31.94 3.34 -3.46
CA ASP A 267 30.90 2.92 -2.51
C ASP A 267 29.50 3.44 -2.86
N ARG A 268 29.42 4.56 -3.59
CA ARG A 268 28.14 5.06 -4.15
C ARG A 268 27.55 4.11 -5.18
N LEU A 269 28.38 3.37 -5.91
CA LEU A 269 27.92 2.35 -6.85
C LEU A 269 27.34 1.14 -6.12
N LYS A 270 27.97 0.72 -5.01
CA LYS A 270 27.43 -0.38 -4.17
C LYS A 270 26.09 0.00 -3.55
N GLU A 271 25.99 1.23 -3.04
CA GLU A 271 24.75 1.81 -2.52
C GLU A 271 23.66 1.86 -3.60
N ALA A 272 23.95 2.47 -4.76
CA ALA A 272 23.01 2.53 -5.87
C ALA A 272 22.57 1.14 -6.35
N THR A 273 23.43 0.12 -6.21
CA THR A 273 23.10 -1.29 -6.54
C THR A 273 22.11 -1.88 -5.55
N LYS A 274 22.29 -1.64 -4.26
CA LYS A 274 21.35 -2.12 -3.25
C LYS A 274 20.00 -1.40 -3.29
N ILE A 275 19.98 -0.10 -3.55
CA ILE A 275 18.73 0.68 -3.68
C ILE A 275 17.93 0.19 -4.89
N ASN A 276 18.60 0.06 -6.04
CA ASN A 276 17.95 -0.47 -7.23
C ASN A 276 17.55 -1.92 -7.10
N LYS A 277 18.22 -2.72 -6.25
CA LYS A 277 17.78 -4.09 -5.94
C LYS A 277 16.37 -4.07 -5.37
N ALA A 278 16.08 -3.25 -4.36
CA ALA A 278 14.75 -3.19 -3.74
C ALA A 278 13.65 -2.82 -4.75
N LEU A 279 13.88 -1.81 -5.59
CA LEU A 279 12.94 -1.39 -6.63
C LEU A 279 12.82 -2.39 -7.79
N SER A 280 13.91 -3.06 -8.17
CA SER A 280 13.89 -4.12 -9.17
C SER A 280 13.11 -5.34 -8.66
N SER A 281 13.33 -5.74 -7.41
CA SER A 281 12.57 -6.80 -6.74
C SER A 281 11.09 -6.45 -6.66
N LEU A 282 10.74 -5.19 -6.33
CA LEU A 282 9.35 -4.72 -6.38
C LEU A 282 8.76 -4.86 -7.80
N GLY A 283 9.54 -4.52 -8.82
CA GLY A 283 9.15 -4.73 -10.22
C GLY A 283 8.89 -6.19 -10.58
N ASN A 284 9.75 -7.10 -10.12
CA ASN A 284 9.58 -8.53 -10.33
C ASN A 284 8.32 -9.07 -9.63
N VAL A 285 8.02 -8.58 -8.43
CA VAL A 285 6.80 -8.93 -7.70
C VAL A 285 5.55 -8.45 -8.46
N ILE A 286 5.53 -7.20 -8.90
CA ILE A 286 4.41 -6.65 -9.67
C ILE A 286 4.22 -7.39 -10.98
N TYR A 287 5.30 -7.70 -11.69
CA TYR A 287 5.26 -8.49 -12.92
C TYR A 287 4.69 -9.90 -12.67
N ALA A 288 5.22 -10.60 -11.66
CA ALA A 288 4.76 -11.94 -11.32
C ALA A 288 3.28 -11.96 -10.92
N LEU A 289 2.81 -10.95 -10.19
CA LEU A 289 1.40 -10.81 -9.81
C LEU A 289 0.51 -10.49 -11.01
N ALA A 290 0.92 -9.58 -11.89
CA ALA A 290 0.18 -9.23 -13.11
C ALA A 290 0.00 -10.44 -14.04
N GLU A 291 1.04 -11.29 -14.15
CA GLU A 291 1.03 -12.53 -14.93
C GLU A 291 0.38 -13.71 -14.20
N ASN A 292 -0.17 -13.52 -13.00
CA ASN A 292 -0.73 -14.58 -12.15
C ASN A 292 0.23 -15.78 -11.95
N SER A 293 1.52 -15.47 -11.78
CA SER A 293 2.55 -16.49 -11.55
C SER A 293 2.31 -17.23 -10.23
N ALA A 294 2.55 -18.54 -10.21
CA ALA A 294 2.36 -19.37 -9.01
C ALA A 294 3.31 -19.00 -7.85
N HIS A 295 4.52 -18.55 -8.17
CA HIS A 295 5.51 -18.13 -7.19
C HIS A 295 5.82 -16.65 -7.33
N ILE A 296 5.57 -15.89 -6.27
CA ILE A 296 5.85 -14.45 -6.21
C ILE A 296 7.12 -14.20 -5.38
N PRO A 297 8.15 -13.53 -5.93
CA PRO A 297 9.46 -13.41 -5.30
C PRO A 297 9.54 -12.31 -4.21
N TYR A 298 8.62 -12.31 -3.24
CA TYR A 298 8.63 -11.31 -2.16
C TYR A 298 9.92 -11.29 -1.35
N ARG A 299 10.65 -12.42 -1.29
CA ARG A 299 11.84 -12.60 -0.47
C ARG A 299 13.10 -11.91 -1.01
N ASP A 300 13.07 -11.41 -2.25
CA ASP A 300 14.26 -10.83 -2.90
C ASP A 300 14.74 -9.52 -2.24
N SER A 301 13.84 -8.79 -1.57
CA SER A 301 14.12 -7.58 -0.80
C SER A 301 13.29 -7.49 0.48
N LYS A 302 13.82 -6.84 1.52
CA LYS A 302 13.06 -6.50 2.73
C LYS A 302 11.84 -5.63 2.43
N LEU A 303 11.93 -4.76 1.41
CA LEU A 303 10.82 -3.90 0.98
C LEU A 303 9.64 -4.73 0.46
N THR A 304 9.89 -5.68 -0.43
CA THR A 304 8.85 -6.52 -1.02
C THR A 304 8.21 -7.45 0.00
N ARG A 305 8.98 -7.93 0.99
CA ARG A 305 8.41 -8.68 2.13
C ARG A 305 7.49 -7.81 2.99
N LEU A 306 7.83 -6.54 3.22
CA LEU A 306 6.98 -5.62 3.98
C LEU A 306 5.71 -5.23 3.24
N LEU A 307 5.78 -5.15 1.90
CA LEU A 307 4.64 -4.84 1.04
C LEU A 307 3.88 -6.08 0.57
N GLN A 308 4.22 -7.27 1.07
CA GLN A 308 3.58 -8.52 0.67
C GLN A 308 2.07 -8.50 0.91
N ASP A 309 1.61 -7.93 2.03
CA ASP A 309 0.18 -7.80 2.30
C ASP A 309 -0.47 -6.74 1.41
N SER A 310 0.31 -5.74 0.98
CA SER A 310 -0.15 -4.62 0.13
C SER A 310 -0.27 -4.99 -1.35
N LEU A 311 0.49 -5.98 -1.83
CA LEU A 311 0.52 -6.39 -3.23
C LEU A 311 0.15 -7.86 -3.30
N GLY A 312 -1.07 -8.19 -3.72
CA GLY A 312 -1.57 -9.57 -3.79
C GLY A 312 -2.05 -10.15 -2.45
N GLY A 313 -2.22 -9.34 -1.41
CA GLY A 313 -2.50 -9.79 -0.04
C GLY A 313 -3.75 -9.16 0.60
N ASN A 314 -3.79 -9.18 1.94
CA ASN A 314 -4.86 -8.59 2.74
C ASN A 314 -4.61 -7.09 2.95
N SER A 315 -4.87 -6.27 1.93
CA SER A 315 -4.86 -4.82 2.05
C SER A 315 -5.61 -4.15 0.90
N LYS A 316 -6.27 -3.04 1.18
CA LYS A 316 -6.65 -2.06 0.16
C LYS A 316 -5.42 -1.22 -0.18
N THR A 317 -5.05 -1.12 -1.45
CA THR A 317 -3.78 -0.50 -1.84
C THR A 317 -3.96 0.52 -2.95
N ILE A 318 -3.33 1.68 -2.75
CA ILE A 318 -3.24 2.78 -3.71
C ILE A 318 -1.76 2.97 -4.07
N MET A 319 -1.46 2.89 -5.37
CA MET A 319 -0.19 3.31 -5.94
C MET A 319 -0.32 4.72 -6.50
N ILE A 320 0.56 5.63 -6.10
CA ILE A 320 0.68 6.96 -6.69
C ILE A 320 1.97 7.04 -7.50
N ALA A 321 1.84 7.04 -8.82
CA ALA A 321 2.94 7.19 -9.76
C ALA A 321 3.20 8.68 -10.03
N ASN A 322 4.31 9.20 -9.49
CA ASN A 322 4.75 10.57 -9.68
C ASN A 322 5.67 10.70 -10.90
N ILE A 323 5.29 11.56 -11.85
CA ILE A 323 6.04 11.81 -13.08
C ILE A 323 6.41 13.29 -13.26
N GLY A 324 7.47 13.54 -14.03
CA GLY A 324 7.86 14.89 -14.45
C GLY A 324 7.42 15.17 -15.90
N PRO A 325 7.06 16.43 -16.24
CA PRO A 325 6.55 16.76 -17.57
C PRO A 325 7.64 16.94 -18.63
N ALA A 326 8.91 17.11 -18.22
CA ALA A 326 10.00 17.52 -19.10
C ALA A 326 10.45 16.42 -20.09
N ASN A 327 10.75 16.83 -21.33
CA ASN A 327 11.29 15.99 -22.40
C ASN A 327 12.55 15.20 -21.99
N MET A 328 13.43 15.79 -21.18
CA MET A 328 14.65 15.13 -20.71
C MET A 328 14.36 13.87 -19.86
N ASN A 329 13.18 13.80 -19.24
CA ASN A 329 12.73 12.72 -18.37
C ASN A 329 11.77 11.74 -19.07
N TYR A 330 11.62 11.85 -20.39
CA TYR A 330 10.71 11.01 -21.19
C TYR A 330 10.87 9.51 -20.88
N GLU A 331 12.09 8.98 -20.93
CA GLU A 331 12.36 7.54 -20.72
C GLU A 331 11.91 7.06 -19.33
N GLU A 332 12.20 7.83 -18.28
CA GLU A 332 11.82 7.46 -16.90
C GLU A 332 10.31 7.60 -16.68
N THR A 333 9.68 8.57 -17.36
CA THR A 333 8.23 8.76 -17.35
C THR A 333 7.54 7.55 -17.97
N ILE A 334 7.99 7.08 -19.13
CA ILE A 334 7.45 5.87 -19.77
C ILE A 334 7.63 4.63 -18.89
N VAL A 335 8.81 4.46 -18.29
CA VAL A 335 9.06 3.34 -17.36
C VAL A 335 8.09 3.40 -16.17
N THR A 336 7.92 4.57 -15.57
CA THR A 336 7.02 4.77 -14.43
C THR A 336 5.56 4.47 -14.78
N LEU A 337 5.09 4.96 -15.94
CA LEU A 337 3.73 4.73 -16.42
C LEU A 337 3.46 3.25 -16.71
N ARG A 338 4.38 2.57 -17.39
CA ARG A 338 4.24 1.12 -17.66
C ARG A 338 4.23 0.29 -16.38
N TYR A 339 5.10 0.65 -15.44
CA TYR A 339 5.16 0.02 -14.13
C TYR A 339 3.83 0.16 -13.38
N ALA A 340 3.29 1.37 -13.36
CA ALA A 340 1.99 1.67 -12.77
C ALA A 340 0.85 0.92 -13.47
N TYR A 341 0.89 0.80 -14.80
CA TYR A 341 -0.12 0.09 -15.56
C TYR A 341 -0.14 -1.41 -15.23
N ARG A 342 1.03 -2.05 -15.07
CA ARG A 342 1.13 -3.44 -14.59
C ARG A 342 0.50 -3.60 -13.20
N ALA A 343 0.80 -2.67 -12.28
CA ALA A 343 0.26 -2.70 -10.91
C ALA A 343 -1.27 -2.67 -10.85
N LYS A 344 -1.95 -1.99 -11.78
CA LYS A 344 -3.42 -1.91 -11.86
C LYS A 344 -4.10 -3.28 -11.99
N SER A 345 -3.38 -4.28 -12.52
CA SER A 345 -3.92 -5.64 -12.74
C SER A 345 -3.84 -6.53 -11.50
N ILE A 346 -3.11 -6.10 -10.46
CA ILE A 346 -2.93 -6.85 -9.22
C ILE A 346 -4.24 -6.88 -8.46
N LYS A 347 -4.67 -8.07 -8.04
CA LYS A 347 -5.84 -8.28 -7.21
C LYS A 347 -5.44 -8.58 -5.77
N ASN A 348 -5.99 -7.81 -4.85
CA ASN A 348 -5.89 -8.02 -3.41
C ASN A 348 -7.19 -8.62 -2.87
N THR A 349 -7.10 -9.24 -1.71
CA THR A 349 -8.26 -9.81 -0.99
C THR A 349 -8.33 -9.16 0.39
N PRO A 350 -8.80 -7.90 0.48
CA PRO A 350 -8.90 -7.19 1.74
C PRO A 350 -9.96 -7.82 2.65
N VAL A 351 -9.56 -8.07 3.90
CA VAL A 351 -10.39 -8.64 4.97
C VAL A 351 -10.30 -7.71 6.18
N LYS A 352 -11.43 -7.50 6.83
CA LYS A 352 -11.52 -6.70 8.04
C LYS A 352 -10.85 -7.45 9.19
N ASN A 353 -9.92 -6.80 9.89
CA ASN A 353 -9.24 -7.42 11.02
C ASN A 353 -10.10 -7.25 12.28
N GLU A 354 -10.78 -8.32 12.66
CA GLU A 354 -11.53 -8.46 13.91
C GLU A 354 -10.90 -9.58 14.72
N ASP A 355 -10.24 -9.23 15.82
CA ASP A 355 -9.61 -10.20 16.70
C ASP A 355 -10.43 -10.35 17.98
N VAL A 356 -10.83 -11.59 18.29
CA VAL A 356 -11.67 -11.92 19.45
C VAL A 356 -10.82 -11.97 20.74
N LYS A 357 -9.48 -12.07 20.66
CA LYS A 357 -8.61 -12.22 21.83
C LYS A 357 -7.19 -11.75 21.52
N GLU A 358 -6.83 -10.51 21.89
CA GLU A 358 -5.44 -9.98 22.09
C GLU A 358 -5.20 -8.51 21.62
N GLY A 359 -6.18 -7.61 21.76
CA GLY A 359 -5.92 -6.17 21.59
C GLY A 359 -5.05 -5.60 22.73
N LYS A 360 -4.06 -4.75 22.43
CA LYS A 360 -3.35 -3.99 23.48
C LYS A 360 -4.31 -3.09 24.24
N LEU A 361 -5.34 -2.61 23.56
CA LEU A 361 -6.44 -1.86 24.16
C LEU A 361 -7.16 -2.66 25.27
N LEU A 362 -7.52 -3.92 25.00
CA LEU A 362 -8.11 -4.82 26.02
C LEU A 362 -7.16 -5.07 27.19
N ALA A 363 -5.88 -5.33 26.91
CA ALA A 363 -4.89 -5.52 27.96
C ALA A 363 -4.71 -4.26 28.84
N LEU A 364 -4.72 -3.06 28.23
CA LEU A 364 -4.67 -1.79 28.94
C LEU A 364 -5.95 -1.52 29.74
N GLN A 365 -7.13 -1.84 29.20
CA GLN A 365 -8.40 -1.74 29.94
C GLN A 365 -8.39 -2.64 31.17
N GLN A 366 -7.99 -3.91 31.02
CA GLN A 366 -7.87 -4.85 32.14
C GLN A 366 -6.86 -4.35 33.19
N GLU A 367 -5.75 -3.78 32.76
CA GLU A 367 -4.75 -3.19 33.66
C GLU A 367 -5.27 -1.93 34.35
N ILE A 368 -6.01 -1.06 33.66
CA ILE A 368 -6.68 0.11 34.26
C ILE A 368 -7.70 -0.35 35.29
N GLU A 369 -8.51 -1.37 35.02
CA GLU A 369 -9.45 -1.92 35.99
C GLU A 369 -8.75 -2.55 37.20
N ARG A 370 -7.63 -3.24 36.97
CA ARG A 370 -6.78 -3.77 38.05
C ARG A 370 -6.24 -2.65 38.93
N LEU A 371 -5.70 -1.59 38.33
CA LEU A 371 -5.17 -0.42 39.03
C LEU A 371 -6.27 0.37 39.77
N LYS A 372 -7.44 0.56 39.14
CA LYS A 372 -8.62 1.18 39.78
C LYS A 372 -9.08 0.38 41.00
N ARG A 373 -9.12 -0.97 40.91
CA ARG A 373 -9.39 -1.84 42.06
C ARG A 373 -8.35 -1.67 43.16
N MET A 374 -7.06 -1.67 42.83
CA MET A 374 -6.00 -1.45 43.83
C MET A 374 -6.09 -0.07 44.50
N ILE A 375 -6.57 0.96 43.79
CA ILE A 375 -6.80 2.30 44.35
C ILE A 375 -8.05 2.28 45.24
N MET A 376 -9.15 1.66 44.81
CA MET A 376 -10.37 1.51 45.61
C MET A 376 -10.14 0.68 46.88
N GLU A 377 -9.38 -0.41 46.80
CA GLU A 377 -9.00 -1.24 47.95
C GLU A 377 -8.13 -0.46 48.94
N LYS A 378 -7.29 0.46 48.43
CA LYS A 378 -6.50 1.37 49.28
C LYS A 378 -7.31 2.57 49.80
N SER A 379 -8.34 3.03 49.09
CA SER A 379 -9.21 4.13 49.56
C SER A 379 -10.31 3.66 50.51
N ASN A 380 -10.77 2.40 50.39
CA ASN A 380 -11.80 1.81 51.26
C ASN A 380 -11.22 1.18 52.54
N GLY A 381 -9.92 1.29 52.77
CA GLY A 381 -9.27 0.94 54.04
C GLY A 381 -9.41 2.01 55.13
N GLN A 382 -10.52 2.75 55.21
CA GLN A 382 -10.95 3.55 56.38
C GLN A 382 -12.30 4.23 56.10
N PHE A 383 -13.43 3.57 56.44
CA PHE A 383 -14.57 4.13 57.19
C PHE A 383 -15.72 3.10 57.24
N ASP A 384 -16.14 2.73 58.44
CA ASP A 384 -17.35 1.95 58.74
C ASP A 384 -18.38 2.87 59.41
N SER A 385 -19.62 2.90 58.92
CA SER A 385 -20.88 2.95 59.71
C SER A 385 -22.13 3.27 58.86
N THR A 386 -22.90 2.20 58.58
CA THR A 386 -24.32 1.95 58.94
C THR A 386 -25.51 2.90 58.63
N VAL A 387 -26.65 2.23 58.29
CA VAL A 387 -28.12 2.54 58.43
C VAL A 387 -28.83 3.10 57.15
N ARG A 388 -29.65 2.33 56.35
CA ARG A 388 -31.06 1.81 56.47
C ARG A 388 -32.12 2.91 56.74
N ASP A 389 -33.37 2.97 56.27
CA ASP A 389 -34.28 2.22 55.37
C ASP A 389 -35.57 3.09 55.22
N GLY A 390 -36.44 2.79 54.24
CA GLY A 390 -37.92 2.98 54.25
C GLY A 390 -38.45 4.24 53.55
N GLU A 391 -39.19 4.22 52.42
CA GLU A 391 -40.46 3.56 52.03
C GLU A 391 -41.66 3.83 52.95
N THR A 392 -42.75 4.43 52.43
CA THR A 392 -44.12 3.86 52.48
C THR A 392 -45.08 4.53 51.49
N GLU A 393 -45.96 3.68 50.93
CA GLU A 393 -47.06 3.88 49.98
C GLU A 393 -48.40 4.31 50.63
N GLY A 394 -49.40 4.60 49.79
CA GLY A 394 -50.85 4.61 50.07
C GLY A 394 -51.63 5.38 48.97
N SER A 395 -52.28 4.71 48.00
CA SER A 395 -53.71 4.31 47.96
C SER A 395 -54.69 5.50 48.01
N GLU A 396 -55.75 5.69 47.23
CA GLU A 396 -56.56 4.84 46.33
C GLU A 396 -57.66 5.75 45.70
N MET A 397 -58.36 5.23 44.68
CA MET A 397 -59.70 5.61 44.17
C MET A 397 -59.87 6.71 43.10
N GLU A 398 -60.02 6.21 41.87
CA GLU A 398 -61.10 6.46 40.88
C GLU A 398 -61.96 7.73 41.00
N ASP A 399 -62.00 8.55 39.93
CA ASP A 399 -63.27 9.03 39.37
C ASP A 399 -63.13 9.76 38.00
N GLU A 400 -63.86 9.22 37.02
CA GLU A 400 -64.68 9.88 35.99
C GLU A 400 -64.26 11.21 35.30
N SER A 401 -62.98 11.58 35.25
CA SER A 401 -62.52 12.79 34.51
C SER A 401 -61.77 12.52 33.20
N ASP A 402 -61.47 11.25 32.88
CA ASP A 402 -60.59 10.85 31.76
C ASP A 402 -61.27 10.69 30.38
N LYS A 403 -62.57 11.00 30.27
CA LYS A 403 -63.26 11.04 28.96
C LYS A 403 -63.15 12.40 28.26
N GLU A 404 -63.01 13.50 28.99
CA GLU A 404 -62.88 14.84 28.39
C GLU A 404 -61.43 15.17 27.96
N GLU A 405 -60.42 14.53 28.57
CA GLU A 405 -59.01 14.77 28.22
C GLU A 405 -58.56 14.01 26.96
N LYS A 406 -59.25 12.91 26.62
CA LYS A 406 -59.06 12.18 25.35
C LYS A 406 -59.69 12.89 24.14
N GLU A 407 -60.75 13.68 24.34
CA GLU A 407 -61.35 14.50 23.28
C GLU A 407 -60.49 15.73 22.94
N LYS A 408 -59.85 16.37 23.92
CA LYS A 408 -58.91 17.49 23.69
C LYS A 408 -57.60 17.07 22.99
N LYS A 409 -57.15 15.82 23.19
CA LYS A 409 -55.99 15.25 22.47
C LYS A 409 -56.30 14.89 21.00
N LEU A 410 -57.56 14.68 20.63
CA LEU A 410 -57.98 14.40 19.24
C LEU A 410 -58.18 15.69 18.41
N GLU A 411 -58.49 16.82 19.07
CA GLU A 411 -58.59 18.14 18.41
C GLU A 411 -57.22 18.78 18.10
N LEU A 412 -56.22 18.65 18.99
CA LEU A 412 -54.88 19.16 18.71
C LEU A 412 -54.19 18.43 17.55
N GLY A 413 -54.43 17.12 17.38
CA GLY A 413 -53.91 16.34 16.26
C GLY A 413 -54.51 16.70 14.89
N LYS A 414 -55.70 17.31 14.84
CA LYS A 414 -56.31 17.80 13.59
C LYS A 414 -55.72 19.12 13.11
N MET A 415 -55.14 19.94 13.99
CA MET A 415 -54.54 21.23 13.63
C MET A 415 -53.13 21.10 13.03
N GLU A 416 -52.34 20.09 13.46
CA GLU A 416 -51.00 19.84 12.91
C GLU A 416 -51.03 19.18 11.52
N VAL A 417 -52.03 18.32 11.25
CA VAL A 417 -52.22 17.69 9.92
C VAL A 417 -52.67 18.71 8.86
N ASP A 418 -53.47 19.71 9.24
CA ASP A 418 -53.97 20.76 8.34
C ASP A 418 -52.90 21.82 7.99
N GLU A 419 -51.91 22.03 8.87
CA GLU A 419 -50.75 22.89 8.61
C GLU A 419 -49.72 22.22 7.69
N LEU A 420 -49.54 20.90 7.82
CA LEU A 420 -48.74 20.07 6.93
C LEU A 420 -49.36 19.96 5.52
N ALA A 421 -50.68 19.86 5.40
CA ALA A 421 -51.40 19.84 4.11
C ALA A 421 -51.34 21.17 3.35
N LYS A 422 -51.30 22.32 4.04
CA LYS A 422 -51.10 23.65 3.42
C LYS A 422 -49.66 23.88 2.95
N LYS A 423 -48.66 23.37 3.68
CA LYS A 423 -47.23 23.44 3.30
C LYS A 423 -46.92 22.57 2.07
N LEU A 424 -47.54 21.39 1.92
CA LEU A 424 -47.46 20.53 0.72
C LEU A 424 -48.07 21.20 -0.53
N LYS A 425 -49.21 21.88 -0.38
CA LYS A 425 -49.88 22.64 -1.47
C LYS A 425 -49.13 23.88 -1.96
N THR A 426 -48.19 24.37 -1.16
CA THR A 426 -47.35 25.54 -1.50
C THR A 426 -46.05 25.11 -2.19
N LEU A 427 -45.61 23.87 -1.97
CA LEU A 427 -44.42 23.27 -2.61
C LEU A 427 -44.74 22.58 -3.95
N GLU A 428 -45.96 22.04 -4.15
CA GLU A 428 -46.41 21.53 -5.46
C GLU A 428 -46.71 22.63 -6.49
N LYS A 429 -46.79 23.90 -6.06
CA LYS A 429 -47.16 25.04 -6.92
C LYS A 429 -45.97 25.76 -7.56
N GLN A 430 -44.76 25.23 -7.40
CA GLN A 430 -43.55 25.73 -8.07
C GLN A 430 -42.74 24.56 -8.67
N MET A 431 -43.32 23.85 -9.63
CA MET A 431 -42.58 23.28 -10.76
C MET A 431 -43.54 22.80 -11.87
N VAL A 432 -43.55 23.58 -12.98
CA VAL A 432 -43.70 23.21 -14.42
C VAL A 432 -44.99 22.45 -14.82
N HIS A 433 -45.82 22.83 -15.80
CA HIS A 433 -45.65 23.30 -17.19
C HIS A 433 -46.98 23.99 -17.62
N GLY A 434 -47.11 24.88 -18.59
CA GLY A 434 -46.20 25.35 -19.60
C GLY A 434 -46.91 26.37 -20.50
N GLY A 435 -46.10 27.09 -21.28
CA GLY A 435 -46.54 27.94 -22.38
C GLY A 435 -45.42 27.97 -23.40
N LYS A 436 -45.54 27.08 -24.40
CA LYS A 436 -44.73 26.91 -25.61
C LYS A 436 -43.60 27.94 -25.83
N ASN A 437 -42.35 27.47 -25.83
CA ASN A 437 -41.36 27.67 -26.89
C ASN A 437 -40.00 27.02 -26.49
N ILE A 438 -39.58 25.99 -27.25
CA ILE A 438 -38.17 25.64 -27.57
C ILE A 438 -37.26 25.01 -26.48
N VAL A 439 -37.61 24.89 -25.20
CA VAL A 439 -36.61 24.50 -24.16
C VAL A 439 -36.63 23.03 -23.67
N ASP A 440 -37.75 22.29 -23.75
CA ASP A 440 -37.81 20.91 -23.21
C ASP A 440 -37.12 19.87 -24.11
N SER A 441 -37.07 20.11 -25.42
CA SER A 441 -36.25 19.29 -26.34
C SER A 441 -34.76 19.56 -26.19
N VAL A 442 -34.35 20.66 -25.55
CA VAL A 442 -32.92 20.98 -25.35
C VAL A 442 -32.38 20.27 -24.11
N ASN A 443 -33.12 20.23 -23.00
CA ASN A 443 -32.68 19.51 -21.79
C ASN A 443 -32.67 17.98 -21.96
N GLU A 444 -33.66 17.39 -22.65
CA GLU A 444 -33.60 15.95 -22.96
C GLU A 444 -32.48 15.61 -23.96
N ASN A 445 -32.24 16.48 -24.93
CA ASN A 445 -31.15 16.29 -25.89
C ASN A 445 -29.78 16.56 -25.25
N GLU A 446 -29.66 17.48 -24.30
CA GLU A 446 -28.44 17.72 -23.52
C GLU A 446 -28.13 16.53 -22.62
N MET A 447 -29.11 15.99 -21.89
CA MET A 447 -28.92 14.76 -21.11
C MET A 447 -28.56 13.57 -21.99
N LYS A 448 -29.22 13.40 -23.15
CA LYS A 448 -28.89 12.35 -24.12
C LYS A 448 -27.50 12.57 -24.73
N LEU A 449 -27.12 13.81 -25.01
CA LEU A 449 -25.80 14.15 -25.55
C LEU A 449 -24.70 13.95 -24.51
N GLU A 450 -24.97 14.24 -23.24
CA GLU A 450 -24.06 14.00 -22.13
C GLU A 450 -23.90 12.51 -21.85
N GLN A 451 -25.00 11.74 -21.86
CA GLN A 451 -24.95 10.27 -21.83
C GLN A 451 -24.17 9.69 -23.02
N GLN A 452 -24.44 10.15 -24.24
CA GLN A 452 -23.69 9.74 -25.43
C GLN A 452 -22.21 10.12 -25.34
N ARG A 453 -21.88 11.31 -24.82
CA ARG A 453 -20.49 11.74 -24.59
C ARG A 453 -19.81 10.86 -23.55
N ALA A 454 -20.49 10.53 -22.45
CA ALA A 454 -19.99 9.62 -21.42
C ALA A 454 -19.79 8.20 -21.97
N GLU A 455 -20.71 7.72 -22.80
CA GLU A 455 -20.62 6.42 -23.46
C GLU A 455 -19.48 6.38 -24.50
N ILE A 456 -19.33 7.43 -25.32
CA ILE A 456 -18.19 7.58 -26.24
C ILE A 456 -16.87 7.66 -25.46
N ALA A 457 -16.84 8.39 -24.34
CA ALA A 457 -15.65 8.48 -23.50
C ALA A 457 -15.29 7.11 -22.88
N ALA A 458 -16.29 6.37 -22.39
CA ALA A 458 -16.12 5.02 -21.88
C ALA A 458 -15.64 4.05 -22.96
N ARG A 459 -16.20 4.13 -24.18
CA ARG A 459 -15.77 3.30 -25.33
C ARG A 459 -14.33 3.62 -25.73
N LYS A 460 -13.97 4.90 -25.84
CA LYS A 460 -12.58 5.32 -26.10
C LYS A 460 -11.63 4.87 -24.99
N LYS A 461 -12.05 4.92 -23.73
CA LYS A 461 -11.25 4.41 -22.59
C LYS A 461 -10.97 2.92 -22.75
N ARG A 462 -11.97 2.10 -23.08
CA ARG A 462 -11.80 0.66 -23.32
C ARG A 462 -10.89 0.36 -24.51
N GLU A 463 -11.00 1.12 -25.59
CA GLU A 463 -10.15 0.99 -26.78
C GLU A 463 -8.67 1.27 -26.44
N ILE A 464 -8.43 2.35 -25.71
CA ILE A 464 -7.11 2.72 -25.21
C ILE A 464 -6.56 1.66 -24.23
N GLU A 465 -7.39 1.13 -23.34
CA GLU A 465 -7.00 0.04 -22.42
C GLU A 465 -6.64 -1.25 -23.18
N MET A 466 -7.38 -1.58 -24.25
CA MET A 466 -7.07 -2.73 -25.11
C MET A 466 -5.77 -2.53 -25.89
N GLN A 467 -5.54 -1.33 -26.43
CA GLN A 467 -4.29 -1.00 -27.12
C GLN A 467 -3.08 -1.06 -26.18
N GLN A 468 -3.20 -0.52 -24.96
CA GLN A 468 -2.16 -0.63 -23.94
C GLN A 468 -1.87 -2.08 -23.57
N LYS A 469 -2.91 -2.91 -23.46
CA LYS A 469 -2.74 -4.32 -23.15
C LYS A 469 -1.97 -5.03 -24.27
N LEU A 470 -2.32 -4.76 -25.54
CA LEU A 470 -1.60 -5.29 -26.70
C LEU A 470 -0.14 -4.84 -26.72
N GLU A 471 0.14 -3.53 -26.54
CA GLU A 471 1.51 -3.02 -26.48
C GLU A 471 2.31 -3.65 -25.34
N LEU A 472 1.69 -3.83 -24.16
CA LEU A 472 2.33 -4.48 -23.03
C LEU A 472 2.65 -5.95 -23.36
N GLU A 473 1.72 -6.69 -23.96
CA GLU A 473 1.92 -8.08 -24.37
C GLU A 473 3.00 -8.24 -25.46
N GLU A 474 3.08 -7.31 -26.41
CA GLU A 474 4.14 -7.28 -27.42
C GLU A 474 5.51 -7.04 -26.79
N GLU A 475 5.60 -6.12 -25.83
CA GLU A 475 6.82 -5.84 -25.09
C GLU A 475 7.22 -6.99 -24.17
N THR A 476 6.29 -7.58 -23.42
CA THR A 476 6.60 -8.75 -22.59
C THR A 476 7.05 -9.92 -23.45
N CYS A 477 6.45 -10.13 -24.62
CA CYS A 477 6.91 -11.12 -25.59
C CYS A 477 8.35 -10.82 -26.05
N SER A 478 8.67 -9.56 -26.30
CA SER A 478 10.02 -9.12 -26.69
C SER A 478 11.04 -9.32 -25.56
N GLU A 479 10.70 -8.93 -24.33
CA GLU A 479 11.51 -9.14 -23.12
C GLU A 479 11.74 -10.65 -22.89
N LEU A 480 10.69 -11.46 -23.00
CA LEU A 480 10.75 -12.91 -22.85
C LEU A 480 11.67 -13.54 -23.91
N LYS A 481 11.62 -13.07 -25.16
CA LYS A 481 12.53 -13.51 -26.23
C LYS A 481 13.99 -13.18 -25.91
N GLN A 482 14.27 -12.00 -25.38
CA GLN A 482 15.63 -11.62 -24.98
C GLN A 482 16.13 -12.46 -23.80
N VAL A 483 15.28 -12.65 -22.79
CA VAL A 483 15.59 -13.49 -21.62
C VAL A 483 15.83 -14.94 -22.05
N PHE A 484 14.98 -15.48 -22.91
CA PHE A 484 15.14 -16.82 -23.48
C PHE A 484 16.46 -16.96 -24.24
N ALA A 485 16.82 -15.98 -25.08
CA ALA A 485 18.09 -15.97 -25.79
C ALA A 485 19.30 -15.96 -24.83
N SER A 486 19.24 -15.16 -23.76
CA SER A 486 20.29 -15.11 -22.72
C SER A 486 20.39 -16.44 -21.95
N LEU A 487 19.25 -17.02 -21.56
CA LEU A 487 19.21 -18.33 -20.88
C LEU A 487 19.76 -19.43 -21.79
N GLN A 488 19.42 -19.41 -23.08
CA GLN A 488 19.94 -20.35 -24.06
C GLN A 488 21.47 -20.26 -24.14
N GLN A 489 22.04 -19.05 -24.20
CA GLN A 489 23.49 -18.85 -24.15
C GLN A 489 24.12 -19.39 -22.87
N GLN A 490 23.49 -19.21 -21.70
CA GLN A 490 23.99 -19.77 -20.45
C GLN A 490 23.94 -21.31 -20.44
N VAL A 491 22.88 -21.90 -20.98
CA VAL A 491 22.75 -23.36 -21.12
C VAL A 491 23.86 -23.89 -22.02
N ASP A 492 24.11 -23.25 -23.16
CA ASP A 492 25.15 -23.65 -24.10
C ASP A 492 26.55 -23.55 -23.46
N PHE A 493 26.82 -22.45 -22.75
CA PHE A 493 28.07 -22.27 -22.00
C PHE A 493 28.26 -23.36 -20.93
N LYS A 494 27.22 -23.66 -20.14
CA LYS A 494 27.28 -24.73 -19.12
C LYS A 494 27.48 -26.10 -19.78
N ARG A 495 26.85 -26.36 -20.92
CA ARG A 495 26.98 -27.61 -21.68
C ARG A 495 28.39 -27.81 -22.22
N GLU A 496 29.02 -26.76 -22.75
CA GLU A 496 30.45 -26.80 -23.13
C GLU A 496 31.35 -27.10 -21.94
N LYS A 497 31.12 -26.41 -20.81
CA LYS A 497 31.91 -26.60 -19.60
C LYS A 497 31.79 -28.04 -19.10
N LEU A 498 30.57 -28.60 -19.09
CA LEU A 498 30.32 -29.99 -18.74
C LEU A 498 31.07 -30.96 -19.67
N LYS A 499 31.07 -30.71 -20.98
CA LYS A 499 31.81 -31.52 -21.97
C LYS A 499 33.31 -31.52 -21.68
N ARG A 500 33.90 -30.36 -21.37
CA ARG A 500 35.34 -30.26 -20.99
C ARG A 500 35.65 -31.04 -19.71
N LEU A 501 34.78 -30.93 -18.70
CA LEU A 501 34.92 -31.69 -17.45
C LEU A 501 34.81 -33.20 -17.68
N ASN A 502 33.86 -33.67 -18.50
CA ASN A 502 33.73 -35.08 -18.85
C ASN A 502 34.95 -35.62 -19.58
N ASN A 503 35.50 -34.87 -20.56
CA ASN A 503 36.72 -35.28 -21.25
C ASN A 503 37.90 -35.39 -20.28
N LYS A 504 38.02 -34.45 -19.34
CA LYS A 504 39.07 -34.49 -18.31
C LYS A 504 38.88 -35.68 -17.36
N LEU A 505 37.65 -35.97 -16.95
CA LEU A 505 37.33 -37.15 -16.15
C LEU A 505 37.69 -38.45 -16.89
N GLN A 506 37.42 -38.52 -18.19
CA GLN A 506 37.77 -39.69 -19.01
C GLN A 506 39.29 -39.87 -19.13
N SER A 507 40.04 -38.78 -19.32
CA SER A 507 41.52 -38.80 -19.31
C SER A 507 42.07 -39.34 -17.99
N ILE A 508 41.59 -38.79 -16.86
CA ILE A 508 42.04 -39.22 -15.53
C ILE A 508 41.68 -40.70 -15.28
N ARG A 509 40.51 -41.15 -15.72
CA ARG A 509 40.14 -42.58 -15.62
C ARG A 509 41.08 -43.47 -16.43
N GLN A 510 41.50 -43.03 -17.61
CA GLN A 510 42.47 -43.76 -18.42
C GLN A 510 43.85 -43.78 -17.74
N GLU A 511 44.33 -42.65 -17.24
CA GLU A 511 45.60 -42.57 -16.50
C GLU A 511 45.60 -43.50 -15.26
N ILE A 512 44.50 -43.56 -14.52
CA ILE A 512 44.36 -44.48 -13.38
C ILE A 512 44.46 -45.93 -13.84
N LYS A 513 43.85 -46.27 -14.98
CA LYS A 513 43.89 -47.62 -15.54
C LYS A 513 45.31 -47.99 -15.99
N ASP A 514 45.97 -47.10 -16.72
CA ASP A 514 47.32 -47.31 -17.23
C ASP A 514 48.32 -47.46 -16.05
N ASN A 515 48.21 -46.62 -15.03
CA ASN A 515 49.02 -46.74 -13.81
C ASN A 515 48.75 -48.05 -13.05
N HIS A 516 47.51 -48.52 -13.04
CA HIS A 516 47.17 -49.80 -12.42
C HIS A 516 47.79 -50.99 -13.19
N GLU A 517 47.76 -50.95 -14.52
CA GLU A 517 48.40 -51.97 -15.37
C GLU A 517 49.92 -51.99 -15.16
N VAL A 518 50.58 -50.82 -15.07
CA VAL A 518 52.01 -50.72 -14.73
C VAL A 518 52.29 -51.30 -13.34
N TYR A 519 51.51 -50.91 -12.33
CA TYR A 519 51.67 -51.42 -10.97
C TYR A 519 51.54 -52.96 -10.89
N VAL A 520 50.60 -53.55 -11.62
CA VAL A 520 50.43 -55.01 -11.68
C VAL A 520 51.65 -55.67 -12.34
N LYS A 521 52.18 -55.09 -13.42
CA LYS A 521 53.38 -55.61 -14.11
C LYS A 521 54.62 -55.54 -13.23
N ASP A 522 54.88 -54.39 -12.61
CA ASP A 522 56.01 -54.20 -11.69
C ASP A 522 55.94 -55.18 -10.52
N ARG A 523 54.73 -55.44 -10.00
CA ARG A 523 54.51 -56.41 -8.93
C ARG A 523 54.83 -57.84 -9.39
N GLN A 524 54.40 -58.22 -10.60
CA GLN A 524 54.71 -59.55 -11.17
C GLN A 524 56.22 -59.72 -11.37
N GLU A 525 56.91 -58.70 -11.89
CA GLU A 525 58.36 -58.74 -12.07
C GLU A 525 59.11 -58.87 -10.72
N ILE A 526 58.63 -58.22 -9.66
CA ILE A 526 59.19 -58.37 -8.30
C ILE A 526 58.92 -59.76 -7.72
N GLU A 527 57.72 -60.32 -7.94
CA GLU A 527 57.38 -61.69 -7.51
C GLU A 527 58.27 -62.72 -8.23
N GLU A 528 58.44 -62.60 -9.55
CA GLU A 528 59.34 -63.46 -10.35
C GLU A 528 60.82 -63.34 -9.91
N ALA A 529 61.32 -62.13 -9.68
CA ALA A 529 62.69 -61.91 -9.22
C ALA A 529 62.96 -62.49 -7.81
N ASN A 530 61.95 -62.45 -6.92
CA ASN A 530 62.05 -63.07 -5.60
C ASN A 530 62.03 -64.60 -5.68
N ASP A 531 61.23 -65.17 -6.58
CA ASP A 531 61.20 -66.61 -6.81
C ASP A 531 62.51 -67.13 -7.43
N GLU A 532 63.12 -66.38 -8.35
CA GLU A 532 64.46 -66.68 -8.89
C GLU A 532 65.57 -66.58 -7.84
N ALA A 533 65.47 -65.66 -6.89
CA ALA A 533 66.43 -65.51 -5.79
C ALA A 533 66.29 -66.56 -4.68
N ALA A 534 65.17 -67.31 -4.67
CA ALA A 534 64.89 -68.36 -3.69
C ALA A 534 65.34 -69.77 -4.13
N PHE A 535 65.76 -69.93 -5.40
CA PHE A 535 66.45 -71.10 -5.95
C PHE A 535 67.97 -70.93 -5.86
#